data_AF-A0A356QQM7-F1
#
_entry.id   AF-A0A356QQM7-F1
#
_cell.length_a   1.000
_cell.length_b   1.000
_cell.length_c   1.000
_cell.angle_alpha   90.00
_cell.angle_beta   90.00
_cell.angle_gamma   90.00
#
_symmetry.space_group_name_H-M   'P 1'
#
loop_
_entity.id
_entity.type
_entity.pdbx_description
1 polymer ?
#
loop_
_entity_poly.entity_id
_entity_poly.type
_entity_poly.pdbx_seq_one_letter_code
_entity_poly.pdbx_strand_id
1 'polypeptide(L)'
;MLAVGQDSRVPMKEILELYRGDGSEEKVLERAAQGDIQQQRNQLCYAHLYLGLYAEANGDTEKAKDHILTAAGPYSMDHYMGRVANVHARVRGWLPSVE
;
A
#
# COMPACT_ATOMS: atom_id res chain seq x y z
N MET A 1 -14.18 13.91 1.52
CA MET A 1 -14.03 12.47 1.26
C MET A 1 -15.43 11.89 1.02
N LEU A 2 -15.63 11.05 0.00
CA LEU A 2 -16.93 10.40 -0.21
C LEU A 2 -17.27 9.53 1.00
N ALA A 3 -18.57 9.41 1.34
CA ALA A 3 -19.05 8.50 2.37
C ALA A 3 -18.95 7.06 1.87
N VAL A 4 -17.72 6.56 1.77
CA VAL A 4 -17.44 5.14 1.53
C VAL A 4 -17.81 4.38 2.80
N GLY A 5 -18.50 3.25 2.63
CA GLY A 5 -18.81 2.36 3.76
C GLY A 5 -17.54 1.85 4.45
N GLN A 6 -17.70 1.14 5.57
CA GLN A 6 -16.56 0.54 6.25
C GLN A 6 -15.92 -0.53 5.37
N ASP A 7 -14.66 -0.29 4.97
CA ASP A 7 -13.83 -1.31 4.35
C ASP A 7 -13.25 -2.21 5.44
N SER A 8 -13.60 -3.50 5.41
CA SER A 8 -13.17 -4.48 6.42
C SER A 8 -11.73 -4.95 6.23
N ARG A 9 -11.07 -4.60 5.11
CA ARG A 9 -9.69 -4.98 4.86
C ARG A 9 -8.76 -4.18 5.77
N VAL A 10 -7.83 -4.87 6.42
CA VAL A 10 -6.78 -4.22 7.23
C VAL A 10 -5.61 -3.83 6.32
N PRO A 11 -5.05 -2.61 6.39
CA PRO A 11 -5.34 -1.49 7.32
C PRO A 11 -6.14 -0.33 6.68
N MET A 12 -7.24 -0.59 5.96
CA MET A 12 -7.95 0.44 5.19
C MET A 12 -8.50 1.57 6.06
N LYS A 13 -8.90 1.26 7.29
CA LYS A 13 -9.37 2.28 8.23
C LYS A 13 -8.28 3.31 8.52
N GLU A 14 -7.08 2.85 8.86
CA GLU A 14 -5.94 3.69 9.19
C GLU A 14 -5.46 4.50 7.97
N ILE A 15 -5.52 3.92 6.77
CA ILE A 15 -5.24 4.63 5.52
C ILE A 15 -6.24 5.77 5.30
N LEU A 16 -7.54 5.52 5.52
CA LEU A 16 -8.57 6.55 5.38
C LEU A 16 -8.44 7.65 6.45
N GLU A 17 -7.95 7.33 7.65
CA GLU A 17 -7.63 8.31 8.70
C GLU A 17 -6.41 9.16 8.29
N LEU A 18 -5.35 8.53 7.76
CA LEU A 18 -4.17 9.22 7.22
C LEU A 18 -4.57 10.22 6.12
N TYR A 19 -5.41 9.80 5.17
CA TYR A 19 -5.85 10.66 4.07
C TYR A 19 -6.73 11.84 4.52
N ARG A 20 -7.31 11.78 5.72
CA ARG A 20 -8.05 12.90 6.32
C ARG A 20 -7.14 13.87 7.09
N GLY A 21 -5.88 13.49 7.33
CA GLY A 21 -4.94 14.23 8.17
C GLY A 21 -5.00 13.86 9.66
N ASP A 22 -5.84 12.88 10.04
CA ASP A 22 -6.04 12.44 11.43
C ASP A 22 -5.21 11.20 11.80
N GLY A 23 -4.39 10.69 10.87
CA GLY A 23 -3.62 9.45 11.01
C GLY A 23 -2.14 9.63 10.72
N SER A 24 -1.37 8.56 10.91
CA SER A 24 0.05 8.49 10.62
C SER A 24 0.39 7.22 9.85
N GLU A 25 1.47 7.26 9.09
CA GLU A 25 1.98 6.07 8.38
C GLU A 25 2.43 4.98 9.34
N GLU A 26 3.00 5.37 10.49
CA GLU A 26 3.35 4.47 11.57
C GLU A 26 2.14 3.64 12.01
N LYS A 27 1.00 4.28 12.28
CA LYS A 27 -0.22 3.59 12.68
C LYS A 27 -0.73 2.62 11.59
N VAL A 28 -0.59 2.99 10.32
CA VAL A 28 -0.93 2.12 9.19
C VAL A 28 -0.06 0.86 9.20
N LEU A 29 1.26 1.02 9.36
CA LEU A 29 2.22 -0.09 9.36
C LEU A 29 2.08 -0.97 10.60
N GLU A 30 1.94 -0.37 11.79
CA GLU A 30 1.69 -1.08 13.04
C GLU A 30 0.43 -1.93 12.98
N ARG A 31 -0.65 -1.40 12.40
CA ARG A 31 -1.89 -2.15 12.26
C ARG A 31 -1.74 -3.29 11.27
N ALA A 32 -1.03 -3.06 10.16
CA ALA A 32 -0.78 -4.08 9.14
C ALA A 32 0.16 -5.20 9.60
N ALA A 33 1.00 -4.94 10.59
CA ALA A 33 1.89 -5.93 11.19
C ALA A 33 1.19 -6.86 12.21
N GLN A 34 -0.14 -6.83 12.32
CA GLN A 34 -0.88 -7.66 13.28
C GLN A 34 -1.56 -8.85 12.60
N GLY A 35 -1.81 -9.91 13.39
CA GLY A 35 -2.42 -11.15 12.91
C GLY A 35 -1.41 -12.25 12.60
N ASP A 36 -1.86 -13.30 11.90
CA ASP A 36 -0.99 -14.39 11.48
C ASP A 36 -0.07 -13.99 10.31
N ILE A 37 0.94 -14.81 10.00
CA ILE A 37 1.97 -14.51 8.98
C ILE A 37 1.34 -14.25 7.59
N GLN A 38 0.30 -15.01 7.24
CA GLN A 38 -0.34 -14.90 5.93
C GLN A 38 -1.20 -13.64 5.83
N GLN A 39 -1.91 -13.32 6.92
CA GLN A 39 -2.66 -12.09 7.09
C GLN A 39 -1.73 -10.88 7.03
N GLN A 40 -0.64 -10.88 7.81
CA GLN A 40 0.35 -9.80 7.85
C GLN A 40 0.92 -9.51 6.47
N ARG A 41 1.29 -10.53 5.69
CA ARG A 41 1.80 -10.33 4.32
C ARG A 41 0.80 -9.55 3.46
N ASN A 42 -0.47 -9.94 3.49
CA ASN A 42 -1.51 -9.27 2.71
C ASN A 42 -1.79 -7.85 3.22
N GLN A 43 -1.84 -7.67 4.53
CA GLN A 43 -2.06 -6.36 5.16
C GLN A 43 -0.91 -5.40 4.88
N LEU A 44 0.34 -5.87 4.96
CA LEU A 44 1.52 -5.08 4.63
C LEU A 44 1.57 -4.74 3.14
N CYS A 45 1.16 -5.66 2.25
CA CYS A 45 1.00 -5.34 0.84
C CYS A 45 0.05 -4.15 0.64
N TYR A 46 -1.11 -4.18 1.31
CA TYR A 46 -2.06 -3.07 1.28
C TYR A 46 -1.47 -1.78 1.85
N ALA A 47 -0.85 -1.83 3.03
CA ALA A 47 -0.22 -0.69 3.67
C ALA A 47 0.77 -0.01 2.73
N HIS A 48 1.74 -0.78 2.22
CA HIS A 48 2.76 -0.27 1.32
C HIS A 48 2.18 0.22 -0.01
N LEU A 49 1.21 -0.47 -0.60
CA LEU A 49 0.57 0.01 -1.84
C LEU A 49 -0.06 1.39 -1.65
N TYR A 50 -0.88 1.56 -0.62
CA TYR A 50 -1.62 2.82 -0.41
C TYR A 50 -0.76 3.95 0.16
N LEU A 51 0.27 3.64 0.94
CA LEU A 51 1.27 4.63 1.36
C LEU A 51 2.10 5.11 0.16
N GLY A 52 2.48 4.21 -0.73
CA GLY A 52 3.21 4.57 -1.95
C GLY A 52 2.41 5.48 -2.88
N LEU A 53 1.14 5.13 -3.13
CA LEU A 53 0.23 5.97 -3.93
C LEU A 53 0.00 7.35 -3.29
N TYR A 54 -0.09 7.40 -1.96
CA TYR A 54 -0.29 8.65 -1.23
C TYR A 54 0.95 9.53 -1.25
N ALA A 55 2.13 8.97 -1.02
CA ALA A 55 3.40 9.68 -1.14
C ALA A 55 3.57 10.27 -2.54
N GLU A 56 3.25 9.49 -3.58
CA GLU A 56 3.32 9.96 -4.96
C GLU A 56 2.35 11.10 -5.24
N ALA A 57 1.11 10.99 -4.77
CA ALA A 57 0.10 12.05 -4.91
C ALA A 57 0.51 13.36 -4.21
N ASN A 58 1.33 13.27 -3.16
CA ASN A 58 1.89 14.41 -2.45
C ASN A 58 3.25 14.90 -3.00
N GLY A 59 3.75 14.29 -4.09
CA GLY A 59 5.00 14.68 -4.75
C GLY A 59 6.27 14.03 -4.20
N ASP A 60 6.17 13.16 -3.20
CA ASP A 60 7.30 12.42 -2.65
C ASP A 60 7.55 11.12 -3.44
N THR A 61 8.28 11.26 -4.54
CA THR A 61 8.53 10.15 -5.48
C THR A 61 9.49 9.10 -4.92
N GLU A 62 10.44 9.49 -4.07
CA GLU A 62 11.40 8.56 -3.46
C GLU A 62 10.67 7.62 -2.52
N LYS A 63 9.89 8.18 -1.61
CA LYS A 63 9.06 7.42 -0.68
C LYS A 63 8.02 6.57 -1.39
N ALA A 64 7.40 7.12 -2.45
CA ALA A 64 6.47 6.36 -3.28
C ALA A 64 7.11 5.10 -3.86
N LYS A 65 8.31 5.26 -4.44
CA LYS A 65 9.06 4.15 -5.03
C LYS A 65 9.38 3.08 -3.99
N ASP A 66 9.87 3.46 -2.83
CA ASP A 66 10.22 2.51 -1.76
C ASP A 66 9.00 1.67 -1.36
N HIS A 67 7.89 2.33 -1.03
CA HIS A 67 6.67 1.63 -0.64
C HIS A 67 6.10 0.76 -1.77
N ILE A 68 6.04 1.25 -3.01
CA ILE A 68 5.51 0.46 -4.12
C ILE A 68 6.37 -0.76 -4.41
N LEU A 69 7.70 -0.64 -4.36
CA LEU A 69 8.60 -1.79 -4.55
C LEU A 69 8.47 -2.81 -3.41
N THR A 70 8.29 -2.34 -2.18
CA THR A 70 8.02 -3.23 -1.03
C THR A 70 6.69 -3.98 -1.20
N ALA A 71 5.65 -3.32 -1.72
CA ALA A 71 4.36 -3.94 -2.02
C ALA A 71 4.44 -4.92 -3.21
N ALA A 72 5.20 -4.59 -4.25
CA ALA A 72 5.33 -5.40 -5.47
C ALA A 72 6.32 -6.57 -5.33
N GLY A 73 7.19 -6.56 -4.32
CA GLY A 73 8.20 -7.58 -4.05
C GLY A 73 7.92 -8.36 -2.76
N PRO A 74 8.57 -8.03 -1.62
CA PRO A 74 8.50 -8.80 -0.37
C PRO A 74 7.08 -9.14 0.11
N TYR A 75 6.14 -8.20 -0.03
CA TYR A 75 4.75 -8.40 0.38
C TYR A 75 3.81 -8.66 -0.79
N SER A 76 4.32 -8.94 -1.99
CA SER A 76 3.48 -9.15 -3.17
C SER A 76 2.39 -10.19 -2.91
N MET A 77 1.17 -9.88 -3.36
CA MET A 77 0.03 -10.78 -3.32
C MET A 77 -0.27 -11.31 -4.73
N ASP A 78 -0.65 -12.58 -4.85
CA ASP A 78 -1.03 -13.17 -6.15
C ASP A 78 -2.39 -12.65 -6.66
N HIS A 79 -3.14 -11.98 -5.79
CA HIS A 79 -4.45 -11.40 -6.10
C HIS A 79 -4.33 -10.02 -6.75
N TYR A 80 -5.47 -9.49 -7.20
CA TYR A 80 -5.56 -8.27 -8.01
C TYR A 80 -4.69 -7.11 -7.50
N MET A 81 -4.73 -6.82 -6.20
CA MET A 81 -4.04 -5.64 -5.64
C MET A 81 -2.51 -5.78 -5.61
N GLY A 82 -1.96 -6.99 -5.48
CA GLY A 82 -0.52 -7.20 -5.66
C GLY A 82 -0.08 -7.07 -7.12
N ARG A 83 -0.95 -7.43 -8.06
CA ARG A 83 -0.72 -7.15 -9.50
C ARG A 83 -0.77 -5.65 -9.80
N VAL A 84 -1.64 -4.89 -9.15
CA VAL A 84 -1.69 -3.43 -9.29
C VAL A 84 -0.37 -2.80 -8.84
N ALA A 85 0.20 -3.22 -7.70
CA ALA A 85 1.51 -2.72 -7.26
C ALA A 85 2.61 -2.99 -8.30
N ASN A 86 2.61 -4.20 -8.89
CA ASN A 86 3.55 -4.57 -9.94
C ASN A 86 3.37 -3.72 -11.21
N VAL A 87 2.14 -3.54 -11.69
CA VAL A 87 1.86 -2.72 -12.88
C VAL A 87 2.27 -1.28 -12.63
N HIS A 88 1.92 -0.72 -11.47
CA HIS A 88 2.29 0.64 -11.10
C HIS A 88 3.81 0.82 -11.13
N ALA A 89 4.56 -0.07 -10.47
CA ALA A 89 6.02 -0.04 -10.46
C ALA A 89 6.62 -0.10 -11.88
N ARG A 90 6.04 -0.90 -12.79
CA ARG A 90 6.52 -1.01 -14.19
C ARG A 90 6.22 0.23 -15.00
N VAL A 91 5.00 0.79 -14.89
CA VAL A 91 4.62 2.03 -15.59
C VAL A 91 5.51 3.20 -15.16
N ARG A 92 5.94 3.22 -13.90
CA ARG A 92 6.89 4.22 -13.38
C ARG A 92 8.36 3.90 -13.70
N GLY A 93 8.64 2.76 -14.33
CA GLY A 93 10.00 2.33 -14.67
C GLY A 93 10.84 1.88 -13.47
N TRP A 94 10.20 1.52 -12.35
CA TRP A 94 10.87 1.05 -11.13
C TRP A 94 11.10 -0.46 -11.12
N LEU A 95 10.29 -1.20 -11.87
CA LEU A 95 10.52 -2.59 -12.22
C LEU A 95 10.72 -2.72 -13.73
N PRO A 96 11.51 -3.71 -14.19
CA PRO A 96 11.63 -4.01 -15.61
C PRO A 96 10.26 -4.37 -16.20
N SER A 97 10.04 -4.20 -17.51
CA SER A 97 8.83 -4.70 -18.18
C SER A 97 8.82 -6.24 -18.21
N VAL A 98 7.63 -6.86 -18.20
CA VAL A 98 7.53 -8.31 -18.52
C VAL A 98 7.44 -8.38 -20.03
N GLU A 99 8.29 -9.17 -20.66
CA GLU A 99 8.13 -9.56 -22.07
C GLU A 99 6.91 -10.47 -22.25
#